data_AF-A0A090VLJ9-F1
#
_entry.id   AF-A0A090VLJ9-F1
#
_cell.length_a   1.000
_cell.length_b   1.000
_cell.length_c   1.000
_cell.angle_alpha   90.00
_cell.angle_beta   90.00
_cell.angle_gamma   90.00
#
_symmetry.space_group_name_H-M   'P 1'
#
loop_
_entity.id
_entity.type
_entity.pdbx_description
1 polymer ?
#
loop_
_entity_poly.entity_id
_entity_poly.type
_entity_poly.pdbx_seq_one_letter_code
_entity_poly.pdbx_strand_id
1 'polypeptide(L)' 'MASKFDTRYPSIDDLRQRAKRKIPKFAFEYLDGGCNEDVNLHRNTSELREVQLKPKYIRDFNGST' A
#
# COMPACT_ATOMS: atom_id res chain seq x y z
N MET A 1 -13.12 -16.37 -4.60
CA MET A 1 -13.45 -15.60 -5.82
C MET A 1 -12.56 -14.37 -5.84
N ALA A 2 -11.57 -14.30 -6.74
CA ALA A 2 -10.76 -13.10 -6.87
C ALA A 2 -11.67 -11.95 -7.30
N SER A 3 -11.69 -10.87 -6.52
CA SER A 3 -12.42 -9.64 -6.88
C SER A 3 -11.93 -9.16 -8.25
N LYS A 4 -12.85 -8.75 -9.12
CA LYS A 4 -12.52 -8.20 -10.44
C LYS A 4 -11.62 -6.97 -10.25
N PHE A 5 -10.45 -6.97 -10.88
CA PHE A 5 -9.50 -5.86 -10.77
C PHE A 5 -10.07 -4.60 -11.44
N ASP A 6 -10.16 -3.49 -10.70
CA ASP A 6 -10.61 -2.19 -11.21
C ASP A 6 -9.40 -1.38 -11.67
N THR A 7 -9.22 -1.30 -12.98
CA THR A 7 -8.07 -0.63 -13.62
C THR A 7 -8.02 0.87 -13.38
N ARG A 8 -9.09 1.49 -12.87
CA ARG A 8 -9.11 2.92 -12.52
C ARG A 8 -8.33 3.23 -11.25
N TYR A 9 -8.06 2.22 -10.41
CA TYR A 9 -7.31 2.35 -9.16
C TYR A 9 -6.23 1.27 -9.09
N PRO A 10 -5.19 1.37 -9.96
CA PRO A 10 -4.21 0.31 -10.12
C PRO A 10 -3.28 0.14 -8.90
N SER A 11 -3.21 1.12 -7.99
CA SER A 11 -2.42 1.06 -6.77
C SER A 11 -3.23 1.32 -5.50
N ILE A 12 -2.64 0.97 -4.35
CA ILE A 12 -3.20 1.32 -3.04
C ILE A 12 -3.30 2.84 -2.85
N ASP A 13 -2.35 3.60 -3.41
CA ASP A 13 -2.38 5.07 -3.36
C ASP A 13 -3.59 5.64 -4.12
N ASP A 14 -3.95 5.04 -5.26
CA ASP A 14 -5.14 5.46 -6.02
C ASP A 14 -6.43 5.18 -5.23
N LEU A 15 -6.49 4.05 -4.54
CA LEU A 15 -7.60 3.70 -3.65
C LEU A 15 -7.70 4.65 -2.46
N ARG A 16 -6.57 5.01 -1.83
CA ARG A 16 -6.49 5.99 -0.73
C ARG A 16 -6.96 7.37 -1.18
N GLN A 17 -6.54 7.82 -2.36
CA GLN A 17 -7.00 9.10 -2.93
C GLN A 17 -8.52 9.10 -3.21
N ARG A 18 -9.06 8.00 -3.75
CA ARG A 18 -10.51 7.86 -3.95
C ARG A 18 -11.24 7.89 -2.61
N ALA A 19 -10.73 7.19 -1.60
CA ALA A 19 -11.31 7.16 -0.26
C ALA A 19 -11.35 8.56 0.38
N LYS A 20 -10.25 9.33 0.27
CA LYS A 20 -10.16 10.71 0.75
C LYS A 20 -11.23 11.64 0.19
N ARG A 21 -11.64 11.43 -1.07
CA ARG A 21 -12.71 12.22 -1.73
C ARG A 21 -14.11 11.81 -1.30
N LYS A 22 -14.29 10.59 -0.80
CA LYS A 22 -15.61 10.00 -0.50
C LYS A 22 -15.95 10.01 1.00
N ILE A 23 -14.95 9.85 1.86
CA ILE A 23 -15.12 9.75 3.32
C ILE A 23 -15.13 11.17 3.93
N PRO A 24 -16.02 11.46 4.89
CA PRO A 24 -15.98 12.71 5.64
C PRO A 24 -14.61 12.94 6.31
N LYS A 25 -14.14 14.20 6.31
CA LYS A 25 -12.78 14.56 6.73
C LYS A 25 -12.37 13.95 8.08
N PHE A 26 -13.19 14.09 9.12
CA PHE A 26 -12.92 13.53 10.45
C PHE A 26 -12.71 12.01 10.43
N ALA A 27 -13.59 11.28 9.74
CA ALA A 27 -13.49 9.82 9.65
C ALA A 27 -12.29 9.37 8.81
N PHE A 28 -11.94 10.14 7.78
CA PHE A 28 -10.74 9.88 6.99
C PHE A 28 -9.47 10.12 7.81
N GLU A 29 -9.37 11.23 8.53
CA GLU A 29 -8.22 11.54 9.40
C GLU A 29 -8.05 10.50 10.52
N TYR A 30 -9.16 10.00 11.09
CA TYR A 30 -9.13 8.90 12.06
C TYR A 30 -8.57 7.59 11.49
N LEU A 31 -8.87 7.28 10.23
CA LEU A 31 -8.41 6.06 9.56
C LEU A 31 -6.96 6.18 9.05
N ASP A 32 -6.61 7.36 8.53
CA ASP A 32 -5.43 7.61 7.72
C ASP A 32 -4.23 8.15 8.52
N GLY A 33 -4.53 8.80 9.65
CA GLY A 33 -3.55 9.38 10.56
C GLY A 33 -2.81 8.32 11.39
N GLY A 34 -1.64 8.68 11.88
CA GLY A 34 -0.87 7.92 12.86
C GLY A 34 -1.03 8.48 14.27
N CYS A 35 -0.12 8.08 15.15
CA CYS A 35 -0.09 8.53 16.52
C CYS A 35 0.92 9.68 16.68
N ASN A 36 0.56 10.71 17.46
CA ASN A 36 1.40 11.88 17.76
C ASN A 36 1.87 12.60 16.48
N GLU A 37 3.18 12.66 16.19
CA GLU A 37 3.71 13.33 14.99
C GLU A 37 3.84 12.42 13.76
N ASP A 38 3.09 11.30 13.69
CA ASP A 38 3.07 10.37 12.55
C ASP A 38 4.42 9.73 12.18
N VAL A 39 5.42 9.82 13.07
CA VAL A 39 6.78 9.31 12.83
C VAL A 39 6.76 7.83 12.45
N ASN A 40 6.00 7.03 13.19
CA ASN A 40 5.90 5.59 12.93
C ASN A 40 5.14 5.26 11.64
N LEU A 41 4.18 6.10 11.23
CA LEU A 41 3.47 5.92 9.95
C LEU A 41 4.46 5.97 8.79
N HIS A 42 5.38 6.92 8.81
CA HIS A 42 6.44 7.04 7.81
C HIS A 42 7.48 5.93 7.93
N ARG A 43 7.97 5.69 9.15
CA ARG A 43 9.02 4.71 9.47
C ARG A 43 8.67 3.29 9.00
N ASN A 44 7.42 2.86 9.23
CA ASN A 44 6.92 1.54 8.83
C ASN A 44 7.14 1.23 7.35
N THR A 45 7.12 2.25 6.50
CA THR A 45 7.27 2.05 5.06
C THR A 45 8.65 2.44 4.54
N SER A 46 9.37 3.34 5.22
CA SER A 46 10.74 3.69 4.84
C SER A 46 11.69 2.52 5.11
N GLU A 47 11.61 1.89 6.27
CA GLU A 47 12.49 0.76 6.64
C GLU A 47 12.30 -0.44 5.70
N LEU A 48 11.05 -0.72 5.28
CA LEU A 48 10.79 -1.77 4.29
C LEU A 48 11.48 -1.49 2.94
N ARG A 49 11.61 -0.21 2.55
CA ARG A 49 12.27 0.18 1.29
C ARG A 49 13.80 0.13 1.38
N GLU A 50 14.35 0.16 2.59
CA GLU A 50 15.79 -0.03 2.81
C GLU A 50 16.21 -1.49 2.56
N VAL A 51 15.29 -2.44 2.74
CA VAL A 51 15.53 -3.86 2.46
C VAL A 51 15.49 -4.11 0.95
N GLN A 52 16.65 -4.47 0.38
CA GLN A 52 16.77 -4.80 -1.04
C GLN A 52 16.64 -6.30 -1.29
N LEU A 53 15.83 -6.66 -2.28
CA LEU A 53 15.75 -8.04 -2.76
C LEU A 53 16.97 -8.39 -3.60
N LYS A 54 17.50 -9.61 -3.43
CA LYS A 54 18.56 -10.17 -4.29
C LYS A 54 17.93 -11.07 -5.35
N PRO A 55 17.71 -10.60 -6.57
CA PRO A 55 17.12 -11.41 -7.62
C PRO A 55 18.02 -12.60 -7.95
N LYS A 56 17.40 -13.77 -8.17
CA LYS A 56 18.09 -14.96 -8.67
C LYS A 56 17.68 -15.17 -10.12
N TYR A 57 18.58 -14.84 -11.04
CA TYR A 57 18.35 -14.95 -12.47
C TYR A 57 18.54 -16.40 -12.96
N ILE A 58 17.95 -16.71 -14.12
CA ILE A 58 18.12 -17.98 -14.84
C ILE A 58 17.85 -19.19 -13.93
N ARG A 59 16.65 -19.24 -13.36
CA ARG A 59 16.15 -20.41 -12.62
C ARG A 59 14.79 -20.82 -13.15
N ASP A 60 14.52 -22.11 -13.08
CA ASP A 60 13.21 -22.66 -13.37
C ASP A 60 12.18 -22.04 -12.41
N PHE A 61 11.11 -21.48 -12.97
CA PHE A 61 10.00 -20.89 -12.23
C PHE A 61 8.79 -21.82 -12.35
N ASN A 62 8.47 -22.52 -11.27
CA ASN A 62 7.41 -23.53 -11.25
C ASN A 62 6.01 -22.96 -10.99
N GLY A 63 5.83 -21.65 -11.18
CA GLY A 63 4.59 -20.93 -10.91
C GLY A 63 4.46 -20.43 -9.47
N SER A 64 3.58 -19.45 -9.28
CA SER A 64 3.11 -19.00 -7.96
C SER A 64 1.74 -19.63 -7.70
N THR A 65 1.68 -20.63 -6.82
CA THR A 65 0.42 -21.20 -6.31
C THR A 65 -0.21 -20.31 -5.25
#